data_AF-A0A2U2BXD7-F1
#
_entry.id   AF-A0A2U2BXD7-F1
#
_cell.length_a   1.000
_cell.length_b   1.000
_cell.length_c   1.000
_cell.angle_alpha   90.00
_cell.angle_beta   90.00
_cell.angle_gamma   90.00
#
_symmetry.space_group_name_H-M   'P 1'
#
loop_
_entity.id
_entity.type
_entity.pdbx_description
1 polymer ?
#
loop_
_entity_poly.entity_id
_entity_poly.type
_entity_poly.pdbx_seq_one_letter_code
_entity_poly.pdbx_strand_id
1 'polypeptide(L)'
;MADTSPAAAPQTDQSDAVGGVARDQIKSFVARIERLEEEKAGIAADIKEVYAEAKAMGFDTKVLRKVISLRKQDRQERQEQEALLELYLGALGED
;
A
#
# COMPACT_ATOMS: atom_id res chain seq x y z
N MET A 1 -25.33 25.26 -65.15
CA MET A 1 -25.70 24.18 -64.20
C MET A 1 -24.72 24.27 -63.05
N ALA A 2 -25.22 24.54 -61.85
CA ALA A 2 -24.41 24.73 -60.66
C ALA A 2 -23.85 23.40 -60.19
N ASP A 3 -22.53 23.27 -60.16
CA ASP A 3 -21.83 22.19 -59.50
C ASP A 3 -21.46 22.68 -58.09
N THR A 4 -22.29 22.31 -57.11
CA THR A 4 -22.05 22.63 -55.71
C THR A 4 -21.56 21.36 -55.04
N SER A 5 -20.24 21.21 -54.98
CA SER A 5 -19.59 20.17 -54.20
C SER A 5 -19.84 20.42 -52.70
N PRO A 6 -20.36 19.46 -51.93
CA PRO A 6 -20.60 19.67 -50.51
C PRO A 6 -19.26 19.57 -49.77
N ALA A 7 -18.85 20.67 -49.14
CA ALA A 7 -17.74 20.66 -48.19
C ALA A 7 -18.07 19.69 -47.05
N ALA A 8 -17.28 18.63 -46.91
CA ALA A 8 -17.37 17.70 -45.80
C ALA A 8 -17.04 18.43 -44.50
N ALA A 9 -18.00 18.47 -43.57
CA ALA A 9 -17.79 18.99 -42.23
C ALA A 9 -16.68 18.19 -41.51
N PRO A 10 -15.90 18.82 -40.61
CA PRO A 10 -14.88 18.11 -39.85
C PRO A 10 -15.57 17.12 -38.93
N GLN A 11 -15.36 15.83 -39.19
CA GLN A 11 -15.80 14.77 -38.30
C GLN A 11 -14.86 14.81 -37.09
N THR A 12 -15.32 15.42 -35.99
CA THR A 12 -14.61 15.35 -34.71
C THR A 12 -14.57 13.90 -34.27
N ASP A 13 -13.36 13.34 -34.27
CA ASP A 13 -13.09 11.94 -34.02
C ASP A 13 -13.44 11.61 -32.56
N GLN A 14 -14.51 10.82 -32.34
CA GLN A 14 -14.93 10.39 -30.99
C GLN A 14 -13.80 9.66 -30.25
N SER A 15 -12.84 9.10 -30.97
CA SER A 15 -11.65 8.45 -30.43
C SER A 15 -10.75 9.42 -29.63
N ASP A 16 -10.64 10.69 -30.05
CA ASP A 16 -9.87 11.72 -29.33
C ASP A 16 -10.54 12.11 -28.01
N ALA A 17 -11.88 12.15 -27.98
CA ALA A 17 -12.64 12.44 -26.76
C ALA A 17 -12.49 11.30 -25.72
N VAL A 18 -12.57 10.04 -26.16
CA VAL A 18 -12.35 8.87 -25.29
C VAL A 18 -10.90 8.81 -24.80
N GLY A 19 -9.93 9.11 -25.68
CA GLY A 19 -8.52 9.21 -25.32
C GLY A 19 -8.23 10.34 -24.32
N GLY A 20 -8.90 11.48 -24.45
CA GLY A 20 -8.83 12.59 -23.50
C GLY A 20 -9.33 12.21 -22.10
N VAL A 21 -10.51 11.59 -22.01
CA VAL A 21 -11.08 11.11 -20.74
C VAL A 21 -10.15 10.08 -20.07
N ALA A 22 -9.60 9.14 -20.84
CA ALA A 22 -8.66 8.15 -20.31
C ALA A 22 -7.37 8.79 -19.78
N ARG A 23 -6.83 9.80 -20.48
CA ARG A 23 -5.64 10.56 -20.02
C ARG A 23 -5.90 11.30 -18.71
N ASP A 24 -7.06 11.91 -18.55
CA ASP A 24 -7.38 12.66 -17.34
C ASP A 24 -7.62 11.73 -16.14
N GLN A 25 -8.20 10.55 -16.35
CA GLN A 25 -8.30 9.52 -15.32
C GLN A 25 -6.92 9.01 -14.87
N ILE A 26 -6.02 8.74 -15.82
CA ILE A 26 -4.64 8.32 -15.49
C ILE A 26 -3.93 9.40 -14.66
N LYS A 27 -4.01 10.68 -15.06
CA LYS A 27 -3.45 11.79 -14.28
C LYS A 27 -4.03 11.85 -12.87
N SER A 28 -5.35 11.65 -12.73
CA SER A 28 -6.01 11.63 -11.42
C SER A 28 -5.51 10.49 -10.53
N PHE A 29 -5.37 9.28 -11.07
CA PHE A 29 -4.82 8.15 -10.31
C PHE A 29 -3.37 8.39 -9.89
N VAL A 30 -2.52 8.86 -10.81
CA VAL A 30 -1.10 9.15 -10.51
C VAL A 30 -0.99 10.18 -9.39
N ALA A 31 -1.67 11.33 -9.51
CA ALA A 31 -1.60 12.39 -8.50
C ALA A 31 -2.07 11.90 -7.11
N ARG A 32 -3.12 11.06 -7.06
CA ARG A 32 -3.60 10.47 -5.81
C ARG A 32 -2.60 9.49 -5.21
N ILE A 33 -1.96 8.66 -6.03
CA ILE A 33 -0.95 7.69 -5.57
C ILE A 33 0.30 8.40 -5.07
N GLU A 34 0.79 9.41 -5.78
CA GLU A 34 1.97 10.19 -5.37
C GLU A 34 1.77 10.84 -4.01
N ARG A 35 0.60 11.45 -3.79
CA ARG A 35 0.24 11.99 -2.48
C ARG A 35 0.23 10.91 -1.39
N LEU A 36 -0.34 9.74 -1.67
CA LEU A 36 -0.38 8.64 -0.70
C LEU A 36 1.01 8.07 -0.41
N GLU A 37 1.92 8.04 -1.39
CA GLU A 37 3.31 7.63 -1.18
C GLU A 37 4.09 8.65 -0.35
N GLU A 38 3.83 9.95 -0.51
CA GLU A 38 4.38 11.00 0.37
C GLU A 38 3.88 10.86 1.81
N GLU A 39 2.56 10.70 2.01
CA GLU A 39 1.96 10.47 3.33
C GLU A 39 2.55 9.20 3.99
N LYS A 40 2.68 8.12 3.23
CA LYS A 40 3.30 6.85 3.67
C LYS A 40 4.77 7.04 4.05
N ALA A 41 5.53 7.86 3.31
CA ALA A 41 6.92 8.16 3.64
C ALA A 41 7.03 8.94 4.95
N GLY A 42 6.16 9.92 5.17
CA GLY A 42 6.07 10.65 6.44
C GLY A 42 5.78 9.72 7.62
N ILE A 43 4.74 8.88 7.51
CA ILE A 43 4.39 7.89 8.54
C ILE A 43 5.56 6.92 8.80
N ALA A 44 6.28 6.49 7.76
CA ALA A 44 7.44 5.62 7.92
C ALA A 44 8.59 6.31 8.67
N ALA A 45 8.80 7.62 8.46
CA ALA A 45 9.76 8.41 9.20
C ALA A 45 9.36 8.53 10.68
N ASP A 46 8.10 8.86 10.97
CA ASP A 46 7.59 8.96 12.34
C ASP A 46 7.74 7.64 13.09
N ILE A 47 7.41 6.50 12.45
CA ILE A 47 7.61 5.16 13.03
C ILE A 47 9.10 4.91 13.36
N LYS A 48 10.01 5.36 12.49
CA LYS A 48 11.45 5.20 12.70
C LYS A 48 11.93 6.03 13.89
N GLU A 49 11.42 7.25 14.06
CA GLU A 49 11.71 8.12 15.19
C GLU A 49 11.24 7.49 16.51
N VAL A 50 10.01 6.96 16.56
CA VAL A 50 9.51 6.23 17.74
C VAL A 50 10.38 5.03 18.11
N TYR A 51 10.86 4.25 17.13
CA TYR A 51 11.81 3.18 17.41
C TYR A 51 13.18 3.71 17.90
N ALA A 52 13.63 4.86 17.40
CA ALA A 52 14.87 5.48 17.85
C ALA A 52 14.76 5.98 19.30
N GLU A 53 13.64 6.61 19.67
CA GLU A 53 13.31 7.00 21.04
C GLU A 53 13.27 5.77 21.97
N ALA A 54 12.56 4.72 21.58
CA ALA A 54 12.51 3.47 22.34
C ALA A 54 13.92 2.89 22.58
N LYS A 55 14.77 2.92 21.55
CA LYS A 55 16.17 2.50 21.68
C LYS A 55 16.96 3.39 22.65
N ALA A 56 16.79 4.71 22.58
CA ALA A 56 17.45 5.66 23.49
C ALA A 56 17.01 5.47 24.95
N MET A 57 15.77 5.03 25.18
CA MET A 57 15.24 4.65 26.49
C MET A 57 15.67 3.24 26.95
N GLY A 58 16.43 2.50 26.13
CA GLY A 58 16.97 1.18 26.47
C GLY A 58 16.10 -0.01 26.08
N PHE A 59 15.02 0.18 25.31
CA PHE A 59 14.19 -0.93 24.82
C PHE A 59 14.81 -1.63 23.59
N ASP A 60 14.64 -2.95 23.51
CA ASP A 60 15.01 -3.72 22.32
C ASP A 60 13.98 -3.53 21.20
N THR A 61 14.34 -2.71 20.22
CA THR A 61 13.51 -2.45 19.02
C THR A 61 13.21 -3.69 18.17
N LYS A 62 14.05 -4.73 18.19
CA LYS A 62 13.76 -6.00 17.47
C LYS A 62 12.60 -6.73 18.14
N VAL A 63 12.61 -6.79 19.47
CA VAL A 63 11.52 -7.38 20.25
C VAL A 63 10.23 -6.58 20.06
N LEU A 64 10.28 -5.25 20.09
CA LEU A 64 9.11 -4.40 19.83
C LEU A 64 8.50 -4.64 18.44
N ARG A 65 9.33 -4.79 17.40
CA ARG A 65 8.85 -5.14 16.05
C ARG A 65 8.15 -6.50 16.03
N LYS A 66 8.70 -7.49 16.74
CA LYS A 66 8.06 -8.82 16.87
C LYS A 66 6.72 -8.70 17.59
N VAL A 67 6.63 -7.94 18.69
CA VAL A 67 5.37 -7.68 19.41
C VAL A 67 4.33 -7.04 18.48
N ILE A 68 4.70 -6.00 17.72
CA ILE A 68 3.80 -5.35 16.78
C ILE A 68 3.34 -6.33 15.68
N SER A 69 4.24 -7.16 15.15
CA SER A 69 3.89 -8.20 14.17
C SER A 69 2.90 -9.22 14.74
N LEU A 70 3.14 -9.72 15.96
CA LEU A 70 2.24 -10.65 16.64
C LEU A 70 0.86 -10.03 16.88
N ARG A 71 0.82 -8.74 17.24
CA ARG A 71 -0.44 -8.00 17.46
C ARG A 71 -1.26 -7.78 16.18
N LYS A 72 -0.62 -7.83 15.00
CA LYS A 72 -1.31 -7.75 13.71
C LYS A 72 -1.90 -9.09 13.27
N GLN A 73 -1.39 -10.21 13.80
CA GLN A 73 -1.94 -11.53 13.53
C GLN A 73 -3.25 -11.74 14.29
N ASP A 74 -4.15 -12.52 13.69
CA ASP A 74 -5.39 -12.93 14.34
C ASP A 74 -5.07 -13.66 15.66
N ARG A 75 -5.94 -13.45 16.66
CA ARG A 75 -5.70 -13.98 18.00
C ARG A 75 -5.80 -15.51 18.03
N GLN A 76 -6.76 -16.08 17.29
CA GLN A 76 -6.95 -17.52 17.24
C GLN A 76 -5.78 -18.17 16.50
N GLU A 77 -5.38 -17.64 15.34
CA GLU A 77 -4.20 -18.12 14.62
C GLU A 77 -2.94 -18.11 15.49
N ARG A 78 -2.76 -17.07 16.31
CA ARG A 78 -1.63 -16.97 17.24
C ARG A 78 -1.67 -18.05 18.33
N GLN A 79 -2.85 -18.28 18.92
CA GLN A 79 -3.02 -19.31 19.95
C GLN A 79 -2.79 -20.72 19.40
N GLU A 80 -3.26 -20.98 18.17
CA GLU A 80 -3.01 -22.26 17.49
C GLU A 80 -1.51 -22.44 17.22
N GLN A 81 -0.80 -21.41 16.76
CA GLN A 81 0.65 -21.45 16.57
C GLN A 81 1.42 -21.64 17.88
N GLU A 82 1.01 -20.96 18.95
CA GLU A 82 1.61 -21.11 20.30
C GLU A 82 1.45 -22.54 20.82
N ALA A 83 0.27 -23.14 20.68
CA ALA A 83 0.01 -24.53 21.08
C ALA A 83 0.85 -25.54 20.26
N LEU A 84 1.00 -25.32 18.96
CA LEU A 84 1.85 -26.16 18.10
C LEU A 84 3.34 -26.01 18.45
N LEU A 85 3.78 -24.79 18.75
CA LEU A 85 5.15 -24.52 19.16
C LEU A 85 5.48 -25.24 20.48
N GLU A 86 4.60 -25.12 21.48
CA GLU A 86 4.74 -25.83 22.76
C GLU A 86 4.81 -27.34 22.57
N LEU A 87 3.93 -27.91 21.73
CA LEU A 87 3.96 -29.34 21.39
C LEU A 87 5.30 -29.77 20.80
N TYR A 88 5.88 -28.97 19.89
CA TYR A 88 7.13 -29.32 19.22
C TYR A 88 8.35 -29.12 20.12
N LEU A 89 8.39 -28.08 20.94
CA LEU A 89 9.45 -27.89 21.94
C LEU A 89 9.40 -29.01 22.99
N GLY A 90 8.18 -29.35 23.46
CA GLY A 90 7.88 -30.51 24.31
C GLY A 90 8.47 -31.82 23.79
N ALA A 91 8.30 -32.07 22.49
CA ALA A 91 8.83 -33.27 21.84
C ALA A 91 10.38 -33.29 21.76
N LEU A 92 11.02 -32.12 21.79
CA LEU A 92 12.47 -31.96 21.79
C LEU A 92 13.06 -31.84 23.21
N GLY A 93 12.22 -31.65 24.23
CA GLY A 93 12.64 -31.41 25.61
C GLY A 93 13.26 -30.03 25.83
N GLU A 94 12.81 -29.03 25.08
CA GLU A 94 13.32 -27.64 25.12
C GLU A 94 12.40 -26.67 25.91
N ASP A 95 11.62 -27.23 26.84
CA ASP A 95 10.51 -26.61 27.59
C ASP A 95 10.96 -25.64 28.71
#